data_AF-A0A7C4MD59-F1
#
_entry.id   AF-A0A7C4MD59-F1
#
_cell.length_a   1.000
_cell.length_b   1.000
_cell.length_c   1.000
_cell.angle_alpha   90.00
_cell.angle_beta   90.00
_cell.angle_gamma   90.00
#
_symmetry.space_group_name_H-M   'P 1'
#
loop_
_entity.id
_entity.type
_entity.pdbx_description
1 polymer ?
#
loop_
_entity_poly.entity_id
_entity_poly.type
_entity_poly.pdbx_seq_one_letter_code
_entity_poly.pdbx_strand_id
1 'polypeptide(L)' 'MSISTKEKVLKVLSEAYPLDLSIGEVAKQAGISKPTASTWLKVLEAEGKIILSRKIGKAKFYRIKKGQLV' A
#
# COMPACT_ATOMS: atom_id res chain seq x y z
N MET A 1 8.33 -4.19 -20.76
CA MET A 1 8.47 -3.59 -19.41
C MET A 1 7.46 -4.25 -18.48
N SER A 2 7.92 -5.12 -17.57
CA SER A 2 7.04 -5.76 -16.59
C SER A 2 6.78 -4.78 -15.45
N ILE A 3 5.60 -4.17 -15.43
CA ILE A 3 5.14 -3.39 -14.28
C ILE A 3 5.07 -4.35 -13.09
N SER A 4 6.02 -4.25 -12.17
CA SER A 4 6.06 -5.15 -11.02
C SER A 4 4.86 -4.89 -10.12
N THR A 5 4.33 -5.93 -9.49
CA THR A 5 3.20 -5.84 -8.56
C THR A 5 3.43 -4.78 -7.46
N LYS A 6 4.70 -4.63 -7.05
CA LYS A 6 5.18 -3.58 -6.15
C LYS A 6 4.86 -2.16 -6.65
N GLU A 7 5.14 -1.86 -7.91
CA GLU A 7 4.87 -0.55 -8.51
C GLU A 7 3.38 -0.25 -8.58
N LYS A 8 2.54 -1.26 -8.89
CA LYS A 8 1.08 -1.09 -8.86
C LYS A 8 0.61 -0.69 -7.46
N VAL A 9 1.09 -1.37 -6.42
CA VAL A 9 0.72 -1.06 -5.03
C VAL A 9 1.19 0.34 -4.63
N LEU A 10 2.42 0.71 -4.99
CA LEU A 10 2.96 2.05 -4.75
C LEU A 10 2.15 3.14 -5.47
N LYS A 11 1.79 2.90 -6.74
CA LYS A 11 1.00 3.84 -7.54
C LYS A 11 -0.37 4.06 -6.92
N VAL A 12 -1.07 2.97 -6.55
CA VAL A 12 -2.35 3.02 -5.84
C VAL A 12 -2.28 3.82 -4.55
N LEU A 13 -1.25 3.58 -3.73
CA LEU A 13 -1.05 4.31 -2.47
C LEU A 13 -0.68 5.79 -2.69
N SER A 14 0.01 6.11 -3.78
CA SER A 14 0.33 7.49 -4.17
C SER A 14 -0.92 8.22 -4.68
N GLU A 15 -1.71 7.60 -5.56
CA GLU A 15 -2.97 8.15 -6.07
C GLU A 15 -4.03 8.33 -4.97
N ALA A 16 -4.02 7.45 -3.97
CA ALA A 16 -4.91 7.56 -2.82
C ALA A 16 -4.44 8.61 -1.79
N TYR A 17 -3.20 9.10 -1.85
CA TYR A 17 -2.75 10.13 -0.93
C TYR A 17 -3.59 11.40 -1.09
N PRO A 18 -4.10 12.03 -0.01
CA PRO A 18 -3.72 11.87 1.40
C PRO A 18 -4.53 10.82 2.20
N LEU A 19 -5.41 10.04 1.57
CA LEU A 19 -6.13 8.97 2.25
C LEU A 19 -5.20 7.79 2.59
N ASP A 20 -5.55 7.10 3.66
CA ASP A 20 -4.98 5.80 4.01
C ASP A 20 -5.86 4.67 3.47
N LEU A 21 -5.22 3.63 2.93
CA LEU A 21 -5.89 2.48 2.34
C LEU A 21 -5.68 1.25 3.20
N SER A 22 -6.72 0.43 3.34
CA SER A 22 -6.58 -0.88 3.96
C SER A 22 -5.94 -1.88 3.00
N ILE A 23 -5.41 -2.99 3.53
CA ILE A 23 -4.88 -4.11 2.72
C ILE A 23 -5.92 -4.57 1.67
N GLY A 24 -7.20 -4.59 2.05
CA GLY A 24 -8.29 -4.99 1.16
C GLY A 24 -8.50 -4.00 0.01
N GLU A 25 -8.47 -2.71 0.30
CA GLU A 25 -8.63 -1.65 -0.70
C GLU A 25 -7.44 -1.62 -1.67
N VAL A 26 -6.21 -1.71 -1.14
CA VAL A 26 -5.00 -1.81 -1.95
C VAL A 26 -5.08 -3.02 -2.88
N ALA A 27 -5.50 -4.18 -2.37
CA ALA A 27 -5.65 -5.39 -3.18
C ALA A 27 -6.67 -5.20 -4.31
N LYS A 28 -7.83 -4.59 -3.99
CA LYS A 28 -8.91 -4.32 -4.93
C LYS A 28 -8.48 -3.34 -6.03
N GLN A 29 -7.82 -2.25 -5.65
CA GLN A 29 -7.42 -1.19 -6.56
C GLN A 29 -6.19 -1.57 -7.40
N ALA A 30 -5.25 -2.35 -6.84
CA ALA A 30 -4.13 -2.90 -7.58
C ALA A 30 -4.50 -4.13 -8.43
N GLY A 31 -5.71 -4.69 -8.27
CA GLY A 31 -6.19 -5.87 -8.98
C GLY A 31 -5.41 -7.14 -8.62
N ILE A 32 -5.05 -7.31 -7.35
CA ILE A 32 -4.26 -8.44 -6.85
C ILE A 32 -4.94 -9.15 -5.69
N SER A 33 -4.51 -10.37 -5.40
CA SER A 33 -5.00 -11.14 -4.27
C SER A 33 -4.61 -10.49 -2.93
N LYS A 34 -5.51 -10.53 -1.95
CA LYS A 34 -5.28 -10.09 -0.57
C LYS A 34 -3.95 -10.59 0.06
N PRO A 35 -3.57 -11.89 -0.05
CA PRO A 35 -2.28 -12.34 0.48
C PRO A 35 -1.09 -11.68 -0.22
N THR A 36 -1.16 -11.50 -1.54
CA THR A 36 -0.13 -10.81 -2.33
C THR A 36 0.01 -9.36 -1.89
N ALA A 37 -1.10 -8.64 -1.75
CA ALA A 37 -1.11 -7.27 -1.24
C ALA A 37 -0.51 -7.21 0.17
N SER A 38 -0.87 -8.13 1.07
CA SER A 38 -0.32 -8.16 2.43
C SER A 38 1.19 -8.40 2.46
N THR A 39 1.71 -9.27 1.60
CA THR A 39 3.16 -9.51 1.49
C THR A 39 3.87 -8.26 0.98
N TRP A 40 3.38 -7.64 -0.10
CA TRP A 40 3.99 -6.43 -0.65
C TRP A 40 3.89 -5.23 0.29
N LEU A 41 2.79 -5.06 1.01
CA LEU A 41 2.64 -4.02 2.04
C LEU A 41 3.68 -4.19 3.15
N LYS A 42 3.92 -5.41 3.63
CA LYS A 42 5.01 -5.66 4.61
C LYS A 42 6.38 -5.33 4.05
N VAL A 43 6.66 -5.69 2.80
CA VAL A 43 7.94 -5.36 2.14
C VAL A 43 8.12 -3.84 2.01
N LEU A 44 7.08 -3.12 1.58
CA LEU A 44 7.09 -1.67 1.45
C LEU A 44 7.18 -0.94 2.80
N GLU A 45 6.58 -1.51 3.85
CA GLU A 45 6.69 -1.04 5.23
C GLU A 45 8.12 -1.22 5.75
N ALA A 46 8.73 -2.39 5.50
CA ALA A 46 10.13 -2.66 5.84
C ALA A 46 11.12 -1.77 5.07
N GLU A 47 10.81 -1.42 3.82
CA GLU A 47 11.57 -0.42 3.04
C GLU A 47 11.33 1.02 3.52
N GLY A 48 10.39 1.26 4.44
CA GLY A 48 10.05 2.60 4.95
C GLY A 48 9.34 3.50 3.94
N LYS A 49 8.80 2.93 2.85
CA LYS A 49 8.04 3.66 1.82
C LYS A 49 6.63 4.00 2.29
N ILE A 50 6.04 3.10 3.07
CA ILE A 50 4.69 3.24 3.62
C ILE A 50 4.74 3.19 5.14
N ILE A 51 3.76 3.80 5.78
CA ILE A 51 3.56 3.79 7.22
C ILE A 51 2.16 3.27 7.54
N LEU A 52 2.04 2.58 8.66
CA LEU A 52 0.73 2.24 9.22
C LEU A 52 0.12 3.51 9.80
N SER A 53 -0.93 4.04 9.15
CA SER A 53 -1.62 5.26 9.60
C SER A 53 -2.51 4.98 10.81
N ARG A 54 -3.37 3.96 10.69
CA ARG A 54 -4.35 3.62 11.71
C ARG A 54 -4.72 2.14 11.67
N LYS A 55 -5.14 1.61 12.82
CA LYS A 55 -5.72 0.28 12.93
C LYS A 55 -7.17 0.44 13.37
N ILE A 56 -8.12 0.08 12.51
CA ILE A 56 -9.55 0.09 12.84
C ILE A 56 -9.99 -1.36 12.97
N GLY A 57 -10.21 -1.81 14.21
CA GLY A 57 -10.54 -3.20 14.52
C GLY A 57 -9.45 -4.17 14.04
N LYS A 58 -9.81 -5.07 13.12
CA LYS A 58 -8.90 -6.03 12.48
C LYS A 58 -8.21 -5.47 11.22
N ALA A 59 -8.66 -4.33 10.70
CA ALA A 59 -8.12 -3.74 9.49
C ALA A 59 -6.94 -2.80 9.80
N LYS A 60 -5.83 -3.02 9.11
CA LYS A 60 -4.65 -2.16 9.11
C LYS A 60 -4.70 -1.23 7.91
N PHE A 61 -4.57 0.06 8.17
CA PHE A 61 -4.54 1.10 7.15
C PHE A 61 -3.12 1.59 6.94
N TYR A 62 -2.73 1.65 5.68
CA TYR A 62 -1.41 2.02 5.21
C TYR A 62 -1.49 3.31 4.43
N ARG A 63 -0.44 4.12 4.57
CA ARG A 63 -0.29 5.42 3.96
C ARG A 63 1.11 5.53 3.37
N ILE A 64 1.27 6.21 2.24
CA ILE A 64 2.60 6.57 1.75
C ILE A 64 3.25 7.62 2.67
N LYS A 65 4.52 7.42 3.03
CA LYS A 65 5.27 8.35 3.87
C LYS A 65 5.49 9.64 3.07
N LYS A 66 5.08 10.79 3.62
CA LYS A 66 5.09 12.13 3.00
C LYS A 66 6.48 12.61 2.49
N GLY A 67 7.57 11.86 2.73
CA GLY A 67 8.91 12.15 2.22
C GLY A 67 9.29 11.43 0.92
N GLN A 68 8.35 10.74 0.27
CA GLN A 68 8.58 10.00 -0.99
C GLN A 68 7.70 10.52 -2.13
N LEU A 69 7.40 11.83 -2.12
CA LEU A 69 7.04 12.54 -3.35
C LEU A 69 8.37 12.88 -4.04
N VAL A 70 8.72 12.09 -5.06
CA VAL A 70 9.66 12.51 -6.10
C VAL A 70 8.91 13.37 -7.11
#